data_AF-A0A1N6XW58-F1
#
_entry.id   AF-A0A1N6XW58-F1
#
_cell.length_a   1.000
_cell.length_b   1.000
_cell.length_c   1.000
_cell.angle_alpha   90.00
_cell.angle_beta   90.00
_cell.angle_gamma   90.00
#
_symmetry.space_group_name_H-M   'P 1'
#
loop_
_entity.id
_entity.type
_entity.pdbx_description
1 polymer ?
#
loop_
_entity_poly.entity_id
_entity_poly.type
_entity_poly.pdbx_seq_one_letter_code
_entity_poly.pdbx_strand_id
1 'polypeptide(L)'
;MSRNGLQKYIERILRPTKEQSDFLMSKIASYKSVIEHNSELSLKECRPAGSFNKKTMLRYNPELDLVLILNKHHKYSEFPQILNRIAHILSTNFSEIDILDITKVSVKASFSDRDEKKYDFDIVPTFWLNSPLQYKDVKNKRAYQGMTSIWNNEYILSKAKEHFYFSDLSILIKDWKNECGLNCLKSYIIELIIASALEYRNISEESSWESDLVECFKEIVSMTDGSPIYPVGYKYFNPAEDLAVTASRRVIIDAGEPYKNLADEYDEDFFRLVKSESTKALNHIKNKEYDKVFNIKGRLKKWDWNK
;
A
#
# COMPACT_ATOMS: atom_id res chain seq x y z
N MET A 1 -26.04 -9.19 -11.01
CA MET A 1 -25.00 -8.53 -11.81
C MET A 1 -23.91 -9.54 -12.17
N SER A 2 -23.34 -9.52 -13.38
CA SER A 2 -22.38 -10.54 -13.82
C SER A 2 -20.94 -10.16 -13.45
N ARG A 3 -20.07 -11.17 -13.27
CA ARG A 3 -18.61 -11.04 -13.11
C ARG A 3 -17.97 -10.06 -14.11
N ASN A 4 -18.49 -10.01 -15.33
CA ASN A 4 -18.01 -9.12 -16.38
C ASN A 4 -18.22 -7.63 -16.04
N GLY A 5 -19.24 -7.27 -15.26
CA GLY A 5 -19.49 -5.89 -14.83
C GLY A 5 -18.43 -5.36 -13.85
N LEU A 6 -17.98 -6.20 -12.90
CA LEU A 6 -16.92 -5.83 -11.95
C LEU A 6 -15.57 -5.69 -12.62
N GLN A 7 -15.21 -6.63 -13.51
CA GLN A 7 -13.95 -6.50 -14.24
C GLN A 7 -13.92 -5.21 -15.07
N LYS A 8 -15.01 -4.90 -15.78
CA LYS A 8 -15.12 -3.64 -16.53
C LYS A 8 -15.02 -2.42 -15.62
N TYR A 9 -15.61 -2.47 -14.42
CA TYR A 9 -15.51 -1.39 -13.44
C TYR A 9 -14.06 -1.18 -12.98
N ILE A 10 -13.36 -2.25 -12.63
CA ILE A 10 -11.92 -2.19 -12.28
C ILE A 10 -11.15 -1.57 -13.43
N GLU A 11 -11.24 -2.12 -14.64
CA GLU A 11 -10.41 -1.69 -15.78
C GLU A 11 -10.71 -0.27 -16.25
N ARG A 12 -11.98 0.16 -16.25
CA ARG A 12 -12.37 1.46 -16.80
C ARG A 12 -12.38 2.58 -15.78
N ILE A 13 -12.68 2.29 -14.51
CA ILE A 13 -12.89 3.30 -13.48
C ILE A 13 -11.75 3.30 -12.47
N LEU A 14 -11.41 2.15 -11.90
CA LEU A 14 -10.50 2.10 -10.76
C LEU A 14 -9.02 1.99 -11.14
N ARG A 15 -8.68 1.25 -12.20
CA ARG A 15 -7.30 1.00 -12.61
C ARG A 15 -6.71 2.25 -13.28
N PRO A 16 -5.47 2.64 -12.95
CA PRO A 16 -4.76 3.68 -13.68
C PRO A 16 -4.69 3.34 -15.17
N THR A 17 -4.85 4.33 -16.05
CA THR A 17 -4.70 4.07 -17.50
C THR A 17 -3.24 3.76 -17.84
N LYS A 18 -3.02 3.21 -19.04
CA LYS A 18 -1.67 3.02 -19.54
C LYS A 18 -0.92 4.34 -19.66
N GLU A 19 -1.56 5.40 -20.17
CA GLU A 19 -0.90 6.72 -20.26
C GLU A 19 -0.49 7.25 -18.88
N GLN A 20 -1.36 7.11 -17.88
CA GLN A 20 -1.06 7.52 -16.50
C GLN A 20 0.11 6.72 -15.91
N SER A 21 0.13 5.41 -16.16
CA SER A 21 1.19 4.53 -15.67
C SER A 21 2.53 4.85 -16.35
N ASP A 22 2.54 5.02 -17.67
CA ASP A 22 3.73 5.36 -18.45
C ASP A 22 4.26 6.74 -18.07
N PHE A 23 3.38 7.71 -17.84
CA PHE A 23 3.73 9.04 -17.35
C PHE A 23 4.41 8.98 -15.97
N LEU A 24 3.82 8.29 -15.00
CA LEU A 24 4.42 8.11 -13.67
C LEU A 24 5.77 7.39 -13.74
N MET A 25 5.89 6.33 -14.55
CA MET A 25 7.17 5.65 -14.77
C MET A 25 8.23 6.59 -15.35
N SER A 26 7.85 7.46 -16.30
CA SER A 26 8.77 8.44 -16.88
C SER A 26 9.28 9.43 -15.84
N LYS A 27 8.40 9.91 -14.94
CA LYS A 27 8.76 10.83 -13.85
C LYS A 27 9.70 10.17 -12.84
N ILE A 28 9.41 8.92 -12.44
CA ILE A 28 10.31 8.15 -11.57
C ILE A 28 11.70 8.03 -12.19
N ALA A 29 11.77 7.71 -13.48
CA ALA A 29 13.04 7.58 -14.19
C ALA A 29 13.81 8.92 -14.23
N SER A 30 13.13 10.04 -14.48
CA SER A 30 13.73 11.38 -14.44
C SER A 30 14.24 11.75 -13.06
N TYR A 31 13.44 11.57 -12.01
CA TYR A 31 13.82 11.88 -10.63
C TYR A 31 14.99 11.03 -10.17
N LYS A 32 14.92 9.72 -10.46
CA LYS A 32 16.02 8.80 -10.20
C LYS A 32 17.31 9.29 -10.87
N SER A 33 17.27 9.60 -12.17
CA SER A 33 18.44 10.04 -12.93
C SER A 33 19.07 11.30 -12.33
N VAL A 34 18.27 12.33 -12.03
CA VAL A 34 18.79 13.59 -11.46
C VAL A 34 19.41 13.38 -10.08
N ILE A 35 18.77 12.59 -9.22
CA ILE A 35 19.30 12.36 -7.87
C ILE A 35 20.55 11.46 -7.91
N GLU A 36 20.60 10.44 -8.78
CA GLU A 36 21.78 9.56 -8.92
C GLU A 36 23.02 10.28 -9.44
N HIS A 37 22.85 11.32 -10.28
CA HIS A 37 23.96 12.12 -10.81
C HIS A 37 24.29 13.35 -9.96
N ASN A 38 23.61 13.55 -8.82
CA ASN A 38 23.89 14.65 -7.93
C ASN A 38 25.07 14.33 -7.01
N SER A 39 26.10 15.19 -6.99
CA SER A 39 27.32 14.98 -6.21
C SER A 39 27.12 15.06 -4.69
N GLU A 40 26.05 15.69 -4.21
CA GLU A 40 25.76 15.85 -2.78
C GLU A 40 25.07 14.64 -2.16
N LEU A 41 24.45 13.78 -2.98
CA LEU A 41 23.73 12.59 -2.56
C LEU A 41 24.28 11.32 -3.21
N SER A 42 25.12 10.61 -2.47
CA SER A 42 25.54 9.26 -2.86
C SER A 42 24.39 8.23 -2.70
N LEU A 43 23.77 7.83 -3.81
CA LEU A 43 22.75 6.79 -3.87
C LEU A 43 23.35 5.41 -4.19
N LYS A 44 22.82 4.38 -3.53
CA LYS A 44 23.05 2.97 -3.89
C LYS A 44 22.04 2.52 -4.94
N GLU A 45 20.77 2.84 -4.71
CA GLU A 45 19.65 2.38 -5.52
C GLU A 45 18.43 3.26 -5.29
N CYS A 46 17.53 3.29 -6.26
CA CYS A 46 16.25 3.98 -6.20
C CYS A 46 15.14 3.00 -6.60
N ARG A 47 14.12 2.84 -5.75
CA ARG A 47 13.04 1.86 -5.94
C ARG A 47 11.66 2.51 -5.82
N PRO A 48 10.75 2.32 -6.79
CA PRO A 48 9.36 2.68 -6.59
C PRO A 48 8.76 1.83 -5.46
N ALA A 49 7.99 2.47 -4.59
CA ALA A 49 7.33 1.85 -3.47
C ALA A 49 5.79 1.97 -3.60
N GLY A 50 5.07 1.61 -2.55
CA GLY A 50 3.65 1.97 -2.46
C GLY A 50 2.71 1.19 -3.36
N SER A 51 1.48 1.72 -3.46
CA SER A 51 0.40 1.10 -4.26
C SER A 51 0.74 1.05 -5.74
N PHE A 52 1.50 2.03 -6.26
CA PHE A 52 1.91 2.05 -7.66
C PHE A 52 2.77 0.84 -8.03
N ASN A 53 3.86 0.60 -7.29
CA ASN A 53 4.75 -0.53 -7.56
C ASN A 53 4.06 -1.89 -7.35
N LYS A 54 3.15 -1.97 -6.38
CA LYS A 54 2.33 -3.17 -6.12
C LYS A 54 1.23 -3.41 -7.16
N LYS A 55 1.02 -2.48 -8.11
CA LYS A 55 -0.07 -2.49 -9.10
C LYS A 55 -1.47 -2.47 -8.46
N THR A 56 -1.59 -1.81 -7.31
CA THR A 56 -2.81 -1.69 -6.50
C THR A 56 -3.23 -0.22 -6.30
N MET A 57 -2.69 0.70 -7.10
CA MET A 57 -3.04 2.12 -7.10
C MET A 57 -4.44 2.35 -7.66
N LEU A 58 -5.15 3.32 -7.11
CA LEU A 58 -6.45 3.76 -7.61
C LEU A 58 -6.28 4.94 -8.58
N ARG A 59 -7.00 4.94 -9.69
CA ARG A 59 -6.96 5.96 -10.75
C ARG A 59 -7.20 7.38 -10.25
N TYR A 60 -8.11 7.50 -9.28
CA TYR A 60 -8.52 8.78 -8.68
C TYR A 60 -7.73 9.16 -7.43
N ASN A 61 -6.83 8.28 -6.96
CA ASN A 61 -5.89 8.59 -5.89
C ASN A 61 -4.47 8.26 -6.36
N PRO A 62 -3.94 9.03 -7.33
CA PRO A 62 -2.66 8.75 -7.95
C PRO A 62 -1.52 9.20 -7.03
N GLU A 63 -1.26 8.37 -6.01
CA GLU A 63 -0.14 8.51 -5.10
C GLU A 63 1.02 7.66 -5.57
N LEU A 64 2.21 8.23 -5.53
CA LEU A 64 3.43 7.54 -5.85
C LEU A 64 4.35 7.57 -4.61
N ASP A 65 5.10 6.49 -4.37
CA ASP A 65 6.12 6.43 -3.33
C ASP A 65 7.46 6.08 -3.99
N LEU A 66 8.55 6.73 -3.58
CA LEU A 66 9.90 6.41 -4.06
C LEU A 66 10.87 6.32 -2.91
N VAL A 67 11.52 5.16 -2.81
CA VAL A 67 12.51 4.92 -1.79
C VAL A 67 13.91 5.13 -2.37
N LEU A 68 14.66 6.07 -1.78
CA LEU A 68 16.05 6.34 -2.14
C LEU A 68 16.97 5.62 -1.16
N ILE A 69 17.64 4.56 -1.61
CA ILE A 69 18.59 3.81 -0.79
C ILE A 69 19.93 4.51 -0.86
N LEU A 70 20.39 5.06 0.27
CA LEU A 70 21.61 5.83 0.39
C LEU A 70 22.85 4.93 0.58
N ASN A 71 24.00 5.37 0.09
CA ASN A 71 25.28 4.73 0.39
C ASN A 71 25.70 4.92 1.86
N LYS A 72 26.47 3.96 2.38
CA LYS A 72 26.93 3.91 3.78
C LYS A 72 27.84 5.07 4.21
N HIS A 73 28.29 5.90 3.28
CA HIS A 73 29.15 7.06 3.58
C HIS A 73 28.40 8.18 4.32
N HIS A 74 27.08 8.26 4.16
CA HIS A 74 26.26 9.19 4.93
C HIS A 74 26.04 8.68 6.36
N LYS A 75 26.05 9.58 7.34
CA LYS A 75 25.74 9.21 8.73
C LYS A 75 24.24 9.35 8.97
N TYR A 76 23.63 8.39 9.69
CA TYR A 76 22.21 8.47 10.05
C TYR A 76 21.86 9.70 10.92
N SER A 77 22.85 10.34 11.54
CA SER A 77 22.70 11.60 12.28
C SER A 77 22.42 12.80 11.36
N GLU A 78 22.77 12.71 10.08
CA GLU A 78 22.59 13.76 9.07
C GLU A 78 21.25 13.61 8.31
N PHE A 79 20.40 12.69 8.75
CA PHE A 79 19.16 12.35 8.05
C PHE A 79 18.22 13.55 7.82
N PRO A 80 18.01 14.48 8.78
CA PRO A 80 17.24 15.69 8.52
C PRO A 80 17.83 16.58 7.42
N GLN A 81 19.17 16.68 7.34
CA GLN A 81 19.84 17.45 6.29
C GLN A 81 19.70 16.79 4.92
N ILE A 82 19.70 15.45 4.87
CA ILE A 82 19.49 14.69 3.63
C ILE A 82 18.11 14.98 3.04
N LEU A 83 17.06 15.03 3.87
CA LEU A 83 15.70 15.38 3.43
C LEU A 83 15.66 16.78 2.80
N ASN A 84 16.28 17.77 3.46
CA ASN A 84 16.37 19.13 2.91
C ASN A 84 17.13 19.19 1.59
N ARG A 85 18.23 18.44 1.44
CA ARG A 85 18.98 18.34 0.18
C ARG A 85 18.15 17.75 -0.94
N ILE A 86 17.39 16.68 -0.66
CA ILE A 86 16.48 16.08 -1.64
C ILE A 86 15.44 17.10 -2.10
N ALA A 87 14.78 17.80 -1.16
CA ALA A 87 13.81 18.84 -1.50
C ALA A 87 14.44 19.95 -2.38
N HIS A 88 15.64 20.40 -2.02
CA HIS A 88 16.38 21.39 -2.81
C HIS A 88 16.66 20.89 -4.24
N ILE A 89 17.23 19.70 -4.39
CA ILE A 89 17.52 19.09 -5.70
C ILE A 89 16.27 19.02 -6.57
N LEU A 90 15.15 18.58 -6.00
CA LEU A 90 13.89 18.48 -6.74
C LEU A 90 13.41 19.85 -7.21
N SER A 91 13.32 20.81 -6.29
CA SER A 91 12.84 22.16 -6.60
C SER A 91 13.72 22.93 -7.60
N THR A 92 15.02 22.65 -7.63
CA THR A 92 15.95 23.31 -8.56
C THR A 92 15.99 22.66 -9.94
N ASN A 93 15.74 21.36 -10.04
CA ASN A 93 15.86 20.63 -11.31
C ASN A 93 14.53 20.38 -12.02
N PHE A 94 13.41 20.52 -11.32
CA PHE A 94 12.07 20.25 -11.85
C PHE A 94 11.13 21.39 -11.51
N SER A 95 10.92 22.30 -12.48
CA SER A 95 10.06 23.47 -12.28
C SER A 95 8.58 23.12 -12.12
N GLU A 96 8.18 21.90 -12.48
CA GLU A 96 6.82 21.39 -12.31
C GLU A 96 6.54 20.79 -10.91
N ILE A 97 7.56 20.67 -10.05
CA ILE A 97 7.42 20.08 -8.72
C ILE A 97 7.16 21.16 -7.67
N ASP A 98 6.06 21.01 -6.97
CA ASP A 98 5.76 21.74 -5.74
C ASP A 98 6.16 20.90 -4.52
N ILE A 99 7.05 21.43 -3.67
CA ILE A 99 7.36 20.81 -2.38
C ILE A 99 6.26 21.18 -1.40
N LEU A 100 5.50 20.18 -0.96
CA LEU A 100 4.36 20.37 -0.06
C LEU A 100 4.77 20.37 1.41
N ASP A 101 5.65 19.44 1.80
CA ASP A 101 6.09 19.27 3.18
C ASP A 101 7.41 18.48 3.25
N ILE A 102 8.18 18.68 4.32
CA ILE A 102 9.34 17.86 4.67
C ILE A 102 9.07 17.23 6.03
N THR A 103 8.69 15.95 6.01
CA THR A 103 8.37 15.21 7.24
C THR A 103 9.62 14.70 7.93
N LYS A 104 9.43 13.95 9.03
CA LYS A 104 10.52 13.27 9.73
C LYS A 104 11.14 12.10 8.95
N VAL A 105 10.50 11.64 7.87
CA VAL A 105 10.90 10.44 7.11
C VAL A 105 10.87 10.62 5.60
N SER A 106 10.20 11.65 5.08
CA SER A 106 9.96 11.82 3.65
C SER A 106 9.91 13.28 3.23
N VAL A 107 10.20 13.53 1.95
CA VAL A 107 9.84 14.77 1.26
C VAL A 107 8.54 14.52 0.52
N LYS A 108 7.51 15.30 0.85
CA LYS A 108 6.22 15.28 0.16
C LYS A 108 6.22 16.32 -0.94
N ALA A 109 5.91 15.88 -2.14
CA ALA A 109 5.89 16.72 -3.32
C ALA A 109 4.63 16.46 -4.14
N SER A 110 4.27 17.41 -4.99
CA SER A 110 3.27 17.19 -6.02
C SER A 110 3.71 17.74 -7.36
N PHE A 111 3.16 17.19 -8.43
CA PHE A 111 3.30 17.72 -9.77
C PHE A 111 1.99 17.52 -10.53
N SER A 112 1.81 18.31 -11.57
CA SER A 112 0.66 18.19 -12.46
C SER A 112 1.08 17.68 -13.84
N ASP A 113 0.21 16.89 -14.47
CA ASP A 113 0.36 16.61 -15.91
C ASP A 113 -0.15 17.79 -16.76
N ARG A 114 -0.12 17.61 -18.09
CA ARG A 114 -0.56 18.63 -19.05
C ARG A 114 -2.05 18.98 -18.95
N ASP A 115 -2.85 18.10 -18.36
CA ASP A 115 -4.28 18.28 -18.17
C ASP A 115 -4.59 18.81 -16.75
N GLU A 116 -3.58 19.37 -16.08
CA GLU A 116 -3.63 19.89 -14.70
C GLU A 116 -4.02 18.83 -13.65
N LYS A 117 -3.95 17.55 -14.00
CA LYS A 117 -4.22 16.49 -13.03
C LYS A 117 -3.05 16.42 -12.07
N LYS A 118 -3.36 16.56 -10.78
CA LYS A 118 -2.38 16.52 -9.69
C LYS A 118 -2.01 15.07 -9.32
N TYR A 119 -0.72 14.86 -9.08
CA TYR A 119 -0.11 13.63 -8.58
C TYR A 119 0.68 13.97 -7.33
N ASP A 120 0.41 13.26 -6.23
CA ASP A 120 1.14 13.40 -4.98
C ASP A 120 2.21 12.32 -4.88
N PHE A 121 3.38 12.69 -4.35
CA PHE A 121 4.55 11.84 -4.33
C PHE A 121 5.33 11.96 -3.03
N ASP A 122 5.59 10.83 -2.38
CA ASP A 122 6.41 10.73 -1.18
C ASP A 122 7.79 10.15 -1.52
N ILE A 123 8.84 10.93 -1.28
CA ILE A 123 10.23 10.51 -1.48
C ILE A 123 10.84 10.18 -0.11
N VAL A 124 11.19 8.92 0.08
CA VAL A 124 11.61 8.36 1.35
C VAL A 124 13.08 7.94 1.27
N PRO A 125 14.03 8.79 1.67
CA PRO A 125 15.42 8.35 1.81
C PRO A 125 15.55 7.30 2.91
N THR A 126 16.43 6.33 2.70
CA THR A 126 16.68 5.27 3.68
C THR A 126 18.10 4.74 3.59
N PHE A 127 18.63 4.29 4.73
CA PHE A 127 19.83 3.48 4.76
C PHE A 127 19.50 2.00 4.56
N TRP A 128 20.44 1.27 3.96
CA TRP A 128 20.28 -0.17 3.71
C TRP A 128 20.31 -0.99 5.01
N LEU A 129 19.37 -1.94 5.12
CA LEU A 129 19.39 -3.04 6.08
C LEU A 129 19.29 -4.36 5.33
N ASN A 130 19.91 -5.41 5.87
CA ASN A 130 19.94 -6.72 5.23
C ASN A 130 18.66 -7.52 5.49
N SER A 131 17.97 -7.28 6.61
CA SER A 131 16.71 -7.94 6.93
C SER A 131 15.79 -7.09 7.83
N PRO A 132 14.46 -7.32 7.78
CA PRO A 132 13.50 -6.74 8.71
C PRO A 132 13.83 -6.96 10.19
N LEU A 133 14.47 -8.09 10.51
CA LEU A 133 14.82 -8.43 11.89
C LEU A 133 15.81 -7.44 12.52
N GLN A 134 16.62 -6.76 11.70
CA GLN A 134 17.58 -5.76 12.18
C GLN A 134 16.91 -4.42 12.55
N TYR A 135 15.66 -4.20 12.13
CA TYR A 135 14.98 -2.92 12.32
C TYR A 135 14.66 -2.62 13.80
N LYS A 136 14.51 -3.64 14.64
CA LYS A 136 14.32 -3.43 16.08
C LYS A 136 15.55 -2.84 16.78
N ASP A 137 16.75 -3.10 16.22
CA ASP A 137 18.03 -2.77 16.85
C ASP A 137 18.58 -1.41 16.37
N VAL A 138 17.97 -0.77 15.38
CA VAL A 138 18.45 0.53 14.88
C VAL A 138 18.04 1.68 15.81
N LYS A 139 19.01 2.53 16.15
CA LYS A 139 18.77 3.69 17.04
C LYS A 139 17.89 4.76 16.39
N ASN A 140 18.05 5.01 15.09
CA ASN A 140 17.29 6.01 14.35
C ASN A 140 16.33 5.35 13.35
N LYS A 141 15.25 4.73 13.83
CA LYS A 141 14.23 4.04 13.01
C LYS A 141 13.74 4.86 11.80
N ARG A 142 13.64 6.19 11.95
CA ARG A 142 13.22 7.12 10.88
C ARG A 142 14.12 7.03 9.65
N ALA A 143 15.43 6.91 9.86
CA ALA A 143 16.41 6.84 8.78
C ALA A 143 16.39 5.50 8.01
N TYR A 144 15.62 4.52 8.50
CA TYR A 144 15.47 3.20 7.91
C TYR A 144 14.03 2.91 7.47
N GLN A 145 13.11 3.89 7.59
CA GLN A 145 11.69 3.69 7.31
C GLN A 145 11.43 3.25 5.86
N GLY A 146 12.22 3.75 4.90
CA GLY A 146 12.08 3.32 3.51
C GLY A 146 12.33 1.82 3.30
N MET A 147 13.15 1.17 4.13
CA MET A 147 13.36 -0.29 4.06
C MET A 147 12.08 -1.05 4.41
N THR A 148 11.28 -0.58 5.37
CA THR A 148 10.02 -1.26 5.72
C THR A 148 9.05 -1.22 4.55
N SER A 149 9.00 -0.10 3.80
CA SER A 149 8.21 0.01 2.57
C SER A 149 8.70 -0.96 1.48
N ILE A 150 10.02 -1.13 1.33
CA ILE A 150 10.59 -2.09 0.37
C ILE A 150 10.20 -3.53 0.74
N TRP A 151 10.36 -3.94 1.99
CA TRP A 151 10.03 -5.30 2.43
C TRP A 151 8.54 -5.60 2.36
N ASN A 152 7.69 -4.63 2.72
CA ASN A 152 6.25 -4.72 2.50
C ASN A 152 5.92 -4.89 1.01
N ASN A 153 6.58 -4.14 0.13
CA ASN A 153 6.42 -4.32 -1.31
C ASN A 153 6.85 -5.71 -1.79
N GLU A 154 8.01 -6.20 -1.34
CA GLU A 154 8.52 -7.52 -1.70
C GLU A 154 7.54 -8.63 -1.27
N TYR A 155 7.01 -8.56 -0.05
CA TYR A 155 5.99 -9.50 0.44
C TYR A 155 4.70 -9.44 -0.39
N ILE A 156 4.12 -8.25 -0.58
CA ILE A 156 2.88 -8.13 -1.34
C ILE A 156 3.05 -8.54 -2.81
N LEU A 157 4.19 -8.23 -3.42
CA LEU A 157 4.49 -8.66 -4.79
C LEU A 157 4.70 -10.18 -4.91
N SER A 158 5.20 -10.87 -3.87
CA SER A 158 5.26 -12.33 -3.90
C SER A 158 3.84 -12.92 -3.86
N LYS A 159 2.97 -12.41 -2.98
CA LYS A 159 1.57 -12.85 -2.89
C LYS A 159 0.78 -12.55 -4.16
N ALA A 160 1.01 -11.40 -4.79
CA ALA A 160 0.39 -11.07 -6.07
C ALA A 160 0.84 -11.98 -7.24
N LYS A 161 2.01 -12.62 -7.16
CA LYS A 161 2.45 -13.64 -8.13
C LYS A 161 1.80 -14.99 -7.87
N GLU A 162 1.55 -15.32 -6.61
CA GLU A 162 0.91 -16.57 -6.16
C GLU A 162 -0.60 -16.55 -6.43
N HIS A 163 -1.24 -15.38 -6.36
CA HIS A 163 -2.69 -15.23 -6.51
C HIS A 163 -3.09 -14.28 -7.65
N PHE A 164 -3.63 -14.85 -8.74
CA PHE A 164 -3.94 -14.13 -9.99
C PHE A 164 -4.82 -12.88 -9.80
N TYR A 165 -5.79 -12.92 -8.87
CA TYR A 165 -6.74 -11.82 -8.64
C TYR A 165 -6.31 -10.83 -7.55
N PHE A 166 -5.13 -10.99 -6.95
CA PHE A 166 -4.70 -10.19 -5.78
C PHE A 166 -4.82 -8.68 -6.00
N SER A 167 -4.30 -8.18 -7.13
CA SER A 167 -4.31 -6.74 -7.41
C SER A 167 -5.73 -6.22 -7.65
N ASP A 168 -6.60 -7.00 -8.29
CA ASP A 168 -8.01 -6.65 -8.54
C ASP A 168 -8.79 -6.55 -7.23
N LEU A 169 -8.61 -7.54 -6.34
CA LEU A 169 -9.20 -7.56 -5.00
C LEU A 169 -8.72 -6.36 -4.18
N SER A 170 -7.41 -6.07 -4.24
CA SER A 170 -6.81 -4.92 -3.54
C SER A 170 -7.40 -3.60 -4.01
N ILE A 171 -7.56 -3.42 -5.33
CA ILE A 171 -8.15 -2.22 -5.92
C ILE A 171 -9.61 -2.05 -5.47
N LEU A 172 -10.42 -3.11 -5.53
CA LEU A 172 -11.82 -3.05 -5.13
C LEU A 172 -12.01 -2.78 -3.64
N ILE A 173 -11.26 -3.46 -2.78
CA ILE A 173 -11.41 -3.28 -1.33
C ILE A 173 -10.89 -1.90 -0.92
N LYS A 174 -9.86 -1.38 -1.59
CA LYS A 174 -9.42 0.02 -1.42
C LYS A 174 -10.49 1.02 -1.85
N ASP A 175 -11.21 0.75 -2.95
CA ASP A 175 -12.32 1.59 -3.39
C ASP A 175 -13.46 1.55 -2.35
N TRP A 176 -13.88 0.36 -1.93
CA TRP A 176 -14.91 0.17 -0.90
C TRP A 176 -14.59 0.92 0.40
N LYS A 177 -13.36 0.81 0.94
CA LYS A 177 -12.99 1.53 2.17
C LYS A 177 -13.14 3.05 1.99
N ASN A 178 -12.80 3.58 0.80
CA ASN A 178 -12.89 4.99 0.52
C ASN A 178 -14.37 5.39 0.48
N GLU A 179 -15.20 4.64 -0.23
CA GLU A 179 -16.64 4.85 -0.34
C GLU A 179 -17.33 4.86 1.03
N CYS A 180 -16.94 3.96 1.94
CA CYS A 180 -17.43 3.90 3.32
C CYS A 180 -16.83 4.97 4.26
N GLY A 181 -15.86 5.78 3.80
CA GLY A 181 -15.20 6.79 4.63
C GLY A 181 -14.19 6.23 5.62
N LEU A 182 -13.74 4.98 5.43
CA LEU A 182 -12.72 4.31 6.24
C LEU A 182 -11.30 4.70 5.81
N ASN A 183 -11.07 5.98 5.53
CA ASN A 183 -9.82 6.47 4.94
C ASN A 183 -8.60 6.25 5.87
N CYS A 184 -8.83 6.15 7.19
CA CYS A 184 -7.78 5.84 8.17
C CYS A 184 -7.29 4.37 8.10
N LEU A 185 -8.06 3.45 7.50
CA LEU A 185 -7.59 2.09 7.24
C LEU A 185 -6.56 2.13 6.09
N LYS A 186 -5.28 1.96 6.44
CA LYS A 186 -4.19 2.17 5.48
C LYS A 186 -4.21 1.10 4.37
N SER A 187 -3.85 1.52 3.16
CA SER A 187 -3.91 0.68 1.96
C SER A 187 -3.05 -0.58 2.06
N TYR A 188 -1.92 -0.55 2.75
CA TYR A 188 -1.09 -1.73 2.93
C TYR A 188 -1.66 -2.72 3.96
N ILE A 189 -2.47 -2.27 4.93
CA ILE A 189 -3.18 -3.17 5.85
C ILE A 189 -4.21 -3.98 5.08
N ILE A 190 -4.95 -3.35 4.15
CA ILE A 190 -5.85 -4.06 3.23
C ILE A 190 -5.11 -5.15 2.46
N GLU A 191 -3.93 -4.84 1.92
CA GLU A 191 -3.14 -5.81 1.16
C GLU A 191 -2.64 -6.97 2.03
N LEU A 192 -2.29 -6.72 3.30
CA LEU A 192 -1.94 -7.78 4.26
C LEU A 192 -3.13 -8.68 4.59
N ILE A 193 -4.33 -8.10 4.78
CA ILE A 193 -5.55 -8.86 5.03
C ILE A 193 -5.88 -9.76 3.82
N ILE A 194 -5.78 -9.23 2.61
CA ILE A 194 -6.00 -10.01 1.38
C ILE A 194 -4.98 -11.14 1.27
N ALA A 195 -3.71 -10.86 1.54
CA ALA A 195 -2.68 -11.90 1.55
C ALA A 195 -3.02 -13.02 2.56
N SER A 196 -3.42 -12.65 3.79
CA SER A 196 -3.86 -13.60 4.83
C SER A 196 -5.05 -14.45 4.37
N ALA A 197 -6.09 -13.81 3.85
CA ALA A 197 -7.32 -14.47 3.40
C ALA A 197 -7.06 -15.52 2.30
N LEU A 198 -6.17 -15.20 1.35
CA LEU A 198 -5.87 -16.08 0.22
C LEU A 198 -4.93 -17.23 0.59
N GLU A 199 -4.05 -17.03 1.58
CA GLU A 199 -3.17 -18.07 2.12
C GLU A 199 -3.96 -19.15 2.87
N TYR A 200 -4.89 -18.76 3.75
CA TYR A 200 -5.67 -19.72 4.54
C TYR A 200 -6.66 -20.55 3.72
N ARG A 201 -6.95 -20.14 2.48
CA ARG A 201 -7.85 -20.86 1.57
C ARG A 201 -7.21 -22.09 0.91
N ASN A 202 -5.89 -22.24 1.01
CA ASN A 202 -5.09 -23.01 0.05
C ASN A 202 -4.91 -24.52 0.39
N ILE A 203 -5.98 -25.33 0.38
CA ILE A 203 -5.85 -26.81 0.35
C ILE A 203 -6.72 -27.55 -0.70
N SER A 204 -7.90 -27.09 -1.17
CA SER A 204 -8.70 -27.99 -2.05
C SER A 204 -9.83 -27.44 -2.95
N GLU A 205 -10.06 -26.14 -3.10
CA GLU A 205 -11.21 -25.66 -3.91
C GLU A 205 -10.80 -24.94 -5.19
N GLU A 206 -11.60 -25.11 -6.26
CA GLU A 206 -11.54 -24.26 -7.46
C GLU A 206 -11.75 -22.79 -7.05
N SER A 207 -10.66 -22.02 -6.98
CA SER A 207 -10.70 -20.61 -6.61
C SER A 207 -11.39 -19.82 -7.73
N SER A 208 -12.53 -19.21 -7.41
CA SER A 208 -13.15 -18.20 -8.26
C SER A 208 -12.88 -16.83 -7.67
N TRP A 209 -12.82 -15.83 -8.53
CA TRP A 209 -12.70 -14.42 -8.12
C TRP A 209 -13.78 -14.01 -7.09
N GLU A 210 -15.03 -14.48 -7.25
CA GLU A 210 -16.13 -14.15 -6.34
C GLU A 210 -15.92 -14.79 -4.96
N SER A 211 -15.44 -16.03 -4.93
CA SER A 211 -15.15 -16.71 -3.67
C SER A 211 -13.92 -16.11 -2.97
N ASP A 212 -12.90 -15.67 -3.72
CA ASP A 212 -11.76 -14.94 -3.14
C ASP A 212 -12.19 -13.59 -2.53
N LEU A 213 -13.11 -12.88 -3.20
CA LEU A 213 -13.68 -11.64 -2.67
C LEU A 213 -14.46 -11.88 -1.37
N VAL A 214 -15.26 -12.94 -1.31
CA VAL A 214 -15.98 -13.34 -0.08
C VAL A 214 -15.00 -13.64 1.06
N GLU A 215 -13.94 -14.41 0.80
CA GLU A 215 -12.93 -14.71 1.83
C GLU A 215 -12.20 -13.45 2.31
N CYS A 216 -11.86 -12.52 1.41
CA CYS A 216 -11.26 -11.25 1.81
C CYS A 216 -12.16 -10.47 2.77
N PHE A 217 -13.46 -10.37 2.49
CA PHE A 217 -14.40 -9.68 3.38
C PHE A 217 -14.66 -10.42 4.68
N LYS A 218 -14.67 -11.76 4.67
CA LYS A 218 -14.70 -12.56 5.91
C LYS A 218 -13.47 -12.27 6.76
N GLU A 219 -12.29 -12.22 6.17
CA GLU A 219 -11.05 -11.94 6.89
C GLU A 219 -11.02 -10.53 7.48
N ILE A 220 -11.54 -9.52 6.76
CA ILE A 220 -11.73 -8.18 7.32
C ILE A 220 -12.65 -8.22 8.55
N VAL A 221 -13.76 -8.96 8.51
CA VAL A 221 -14.65 -9.12 9.69
C VAL A 221 -13.89 -9.82 10.81
N SER A 222 -13.25 -10.95 10.53
CA SER A 222 -12.51 -11.76 11.49
C SER A 222 -11.42 -10.95 12.21
N MET A 223 -10.69 -10.08 11.49
CA MET A 223 -9.66 -9.24 12.12
C MET A 223 -10.24 -8.32 13.21
N THR A 224 -11.46 -7.83 13.01
CA THR A 224 -12.14 -6.95 13.98
C THR A 224 -12.60 -7.72 15.21
N ASP A 225 -12.67 -9.05 15.13
CA ASP A 225 -13.00 -9.97 16.21
C ASP A 225 -11.75 -10.56 16.89
N GLY A 226 -10.56 -10.11 16.51
CA GLY A 226 -9.29 -10.54 17.12
C GLY A 226 -8.63 -11.71 16.42
N SER A 227 -9.18 -12.21 15.30
CA SER A 227 -8.43 -13.13 14.45
C SER A 227 -7.18 -12.41 13.92
N PRO A 228 -6.01 -13.03 14.06
CA PRO A 228 -4.79 -12.31 13.78
C PRO A 228 -4.45 -12.32 12.29
N ILE A 229 -3.80 -11.23 11.83
CA ILE A 229 -3.32 -11.07 10.45
C ILE A 229 -1.80 -11.07 10.45
N TYR A 230 -1.22 -11.96 9.65
CA TYR A 230 0.22 -12.18 9.59
C TYR A 230 0.75 -12.20 8.16
N PRO A 231 2.04 -11.87 7.96
CA PRO A 231 2.70 -12.07 6.69
C PRO A 231 3.07 -13.57 6.50
N VAL A 232 2.05 -14.41 6.28
CA VAL A 232 2.19 -15.88 6.16
C VAL A 232 3.14 -16.25 5.01
N GLY A 233 4.04 -17.21 5.28
CA GLY A 233 5.04 -17.65 4.31
C GLY A 233 6.18 -16.64 4.07
N TYR A 234 6.23 -15.54 4.82
CA TYR A 234 7.35 -14.59 4.71
C TYR A 234 8.56 -15.06 5.52
N LYS A 235 9.71 -15.20 4.85
CA LYS A 235 10.96 -15.73 5.45
C LYS A 235 11.50 -14.99 6.69
N TYR A 236 10.96 -13.80 6.99
CA TYR A 236 11.36 -12.97 8.12
C TYR A 236 10.32 -12.94 9.25
N PHE A 237 9.32 -13.81 9.20
CA PHE A 237 8.28 -13.93 10.20
C PHE A 237 8.02 -15.40 10.51
N ASN A 238 8.13 -15.76 11.79
CA ASN A 238 7.83 -17.08 12.29
C ASN A 238 6.72 -16.98 13.36
N PRO A 239 5.47 -17.38 13.03
CA PRO A 239 4.36 -17.33 13.98
C PRO A 239 4.66 -18.02 15.33
N ALA A 240 5.43 -19.11 15.34
CA ALA A 240 5.71 -19.85 16.57
C ALA A 240 6.65 -19.10 17.53
N GLU A 241 7.55 -18.28 17.00
CA GLU A 241 8.55 -17.54 17.78
C GLU A 241 8.10 -16.10 18.06
N ASP A 242 7.42 -15.47 17.10
CA ASP A 242 7.08 -14.05 17.14
C ASP A 242 5.74 -13.76 17.86
N LEU A 243 4.88 -14.77 18.04
CA LEU A 243 3.53 -14.61 18.64
C LEU A 243 3.45 -14.88 20.14
N ALA A 244 4.51 -15.35 20.77
CA ALA A 244 4.53 -15.62 22.21
C ALA A 244 4.28 -14.37 23.08
N VAL A 245 4.23 -13.17 22.47
CA VAL A 245 4.19 -11.87 23.16
C VAL A 245 2.83 -11.15 23.06
N THR A 246 1.85 -11.61 22.25
CA THR A 246 0.69 -10.78 21.85
C THR A 246 -0.70 -11.27 22.31
N ALA A 247 -0.79 -12.24 23.23
CA ALA A 247 -1.98 -13.06 23.51
C ALA A 247 -3.26 -12.38 24.09
N SER A 248 -3.45 -11.06 24.01
CA SER A 248 -4.68 -10.41 24.53
C SER A 248 -5.28 -9.29 23.68
N ARG A 249 -4.74 -9.00 22.50
CA ARG A 249 -5.21 -7.89 21.64
C ARG A 249 -5.35 -8.33 20.18
N ARG A 250 -6.11 -7.58 19.38
CA ARG A 250 -6.12 -7.73 17.92
C ARG A 250 -4.70 -7.62 17.40
N VAL A 251 -4.33 -8.49 16.46
CA VAL A 251 -2.97 -8.56 15.93
C VAL A 251 -2.97 -8.37 14.43
N ILE A 252 -2.19 -7.41 13.95
CA ILE A 252 -1.90 -7.19 12.52
C ILE A 252 -0.41 -6.93 12.42
N ILE A 253 0.37 -7.90 11.96
CA ILE A 253 1.83 -7.77 11.89
C ILE A 253 2.27 -7.18 10.56
N ASP A 254 3.11 -6.14 10.64
CA ASP A 254 3.75 -5.51 9.47
C ASP A 254 4.84 -6.44 8.90
N ALA A 255 4.84 -6.70 7.59
CA ALA A 255 5.87 -7.55 6.97
C ALA A 255 7.26 -6.87 6.98
N GLY A 256 7.30 -5.54 6.90
CA GLY A 256 8.53 -4.75 6.98
C GLY A 256 9.01 -4.45 8.39
N GLU A 257 8.13 -4.57 9.41
CA GLU A 257 8.49 -4.47 10.82
C GLU A 257 7.78 -5.58 11.64
N PRO A 258 8.31 -6.82 11.65
CA PRO A 258 7.65 -7.99 12.25
C PRO A 258 7.28 -7.87 13.74
N TYR A 259 7.84 -6.89 14.44
CA TYR A 259 7.59 -6.62 15.86
C TYR A 259 6.52 -5.54 16.09
N LYS A 260 6.00 -4.94 15.02
CA LYS A 260 5.01 -3.88 15.10
C LYS A 260 3.61 -4.46 14.90
N ASN A 261 2.77 -4.30 15.92
CA ASN A 261 1.34 -4.54 15.80
C ASN A 261 0.64 -3.29 15.24
N LEU A 262 0.19 -3.35 14.00
CA LEU A 262 -0.52 -2.25 13.32
C LEU A 262 -1.92 -2.02 13.90
N ALA A 263 -2.48 -3.01 14.61
CA ALA A 263 -3.77 -2.85 15.27
C ALA A 263 -3.73 -1.80 16.39
N ASP A 264 -2.55 -1.56 16.99
CA ASP A 264 -2.37 -0.58 18.07
C ASP A 264 -2.54 0.88 17.60
N GLU A 265 -2.59 1.12 16.28
CA GLU A 265 -2.85 2.45 15.70
C GLU A 265 -4.33 2.84 15.69
N TYR A 266 -5.22 1.94 16.13
CA TYR A 266 -6.66 2.07 16.02
C TYR A 266 -7.36 1.82 17.35
N ASP A 267 -8.48 2.52 17.57
CA ASP A 267 -9.34 2.33 18.74
C ASP A 267 -10.48 1.32 18.48
N GLU A 268 -11.21 0.97 19.54
CA GLU A 268 -12.37 0.07 19.43
C GLU A 268 -13.48 0.61 18.53
N ASP A 269 -13.66 1.93 18.48
CA ASP A 269 -14.69 2.60 17.68
C ASP A 269 -14.43 2.39 16.19
N PHE A 270 -13.16 2.53 15.79
CA PHE A 270 -12.69 2.20 14.46
C PHE A 270 -12.98 0.73 14.13
N PHE A 271 -12.62 -0.22 14.99
CA PHE A 271 -12.86 -1.64 14.71
C PHE A 271 -14.36 -1.97 14.63
N ARG A 272 -15.20 -1.36 15.47
CA ARG A 272 -16.66 -1.50 15.40
C ARG A 272 -17.22 -0.97 14.07
N LEU A 273 -16.72 0.17 13.61
CA LEU A 273 -17.11 0.76 12.33
C LEU A 273 -16.70 -0.13 11.15
N VAL A 274 -15.44 -0.58 11.13
CA VAL A 274 -14.92 -1.51 10.10
C VAL A 274 -15.77 -2.78 10.08
N LYS A 275 -16.08 -3.37 11.23
CA LYS A 275 -16.92 -4.57 11.35
C LYS A 275 -18.32 -4.37 10.76
N SER A 276 -18.96 -3.26 11.12
CA SER A 276 -20.30 -2.92 10.63
C SER A 276 -20.31 -2.84 9.11
N GLU A 277 -19.40 -2.06 8.52
CA GLU A 277 -19.36 -1.83 7.08
C GLU A 277 -18.94 -3.10 6.30
N SER A 278 -17.97 -3.86 6.80
CA SER A 278 -17.53 -5.10 6.15
C SER A 278 -18.59 -6.20 6.23
N THR A 279 -19.35 -6.28 7.32
CA THR A 279 -20.49 -7.23 7.43
C THR A 279 -21.60 -6.90 6.44
N LYS A 280 -21.95 -5.61 6.28
CA LYS A 280 -22.93 -5.17 5.27
C LYS A 280 -22.45 -5.54 3.86
N ALA A 281 -21.20 -5.20 3.53
CA ALA A 281 -20.61 -5.51 2.24
C ALA A 281 -20.59 -7.02 1.96
N LEU A 282 -20.18 -7.84 2.94
CA LEU A 282 -20.16 -9.29 2.83
C LEU A 282 -21.55 -9.87 2.51
N ASN A 283 -22.60 -9.37 3.17
CA ASN A 283 -23.97 -9.81 2.91
C ASN A 283 -24.42 -9.45 1.48
N HIS A 284 -24.14 -8.24 1.02
CA HIS A 284 -24.44 -7.83 -0.35
C HIS A 284 -23.66 -8.63 -1.40
N ILE A 285 -22.38 -8.91 -1.17
CA ILE A 285 -21.55 -9.73 -2.06
C ILE A 285 -22.11 -11.16 -2.17
N LYS A 286 -22.47 -11.79 -1.04
CA LYS A 286 -23.09 -13.13 -1.03
C LYS A 286 -24.40 -13.17 -1.84
N ASN A 287 -25.15 -12.07 -1.85
CA ASN A 287 -26.39 -11.90 -2.61
C ASN A 287 -26.16 -11.39 -4.04
N LYS A 288 -24.89 -11.22 -4.48
CA LYS A 288 -24.51 -10.69 -5.81
C LYS A 288 -25.02 -9.26 -6.08
N GLU A 289 -25.19 -8.47 -5.03
CA GLU A 289 -25.63 -7.06 -5.02
C GLU A 289 -24.45 -6.09 -4.97
N TYR A 290 -23.51 -6.26 -5.90
CA TYR A 290 -22.24 -5.54 -5.91
C TYR A 290 -22.37 -4.02 -6.08
N ASP A 291 -23.44 -3.55 -6.70
CA ASP A 291 -23.80 -2.14 -6.87
C ASP A 291 -24.10 -1.44 -5.54
N LYS A 292 -24.43 -2.20 -4.50
CA LYS A 292 -24.60 -1.70 -3.12
C LYS A 292 -23.29 -1.64 -2.34
N VAL A 293 -22.20 -2.17 -2.90
CA VAL A 293 -20.89 -2.27 -2.23
C VAL A 293 -19.86 -1.36 -2.90
N PHE A 294 -19.85 -1.32 -4.23
CA PHE A 294 -18.87 -0.58 -5.02
C PHE A 294 -19.52 0.58 -5.77
N ASN A 295 -18.78 1.66 -5.98
CA ASN A 295 -19.25 2.87 -6.64
C ASN A 295 -20.49 3.54 -6.00
N ILE A 296 -20.69 3.41 -4.68
CA ILE A 296 -21.88 3.88 -3.96
C ILE A 296 -22.09 5.39 -4.15
N LYS A 297 -21.01 6.17 -4.07
CA LYS A 297 -20.96 7.63 -4.20
C LYS A 297 -20.66 8.09 -5.63
N GLY A 298 -20.29 7.19 -6.53
CA GLY A 298 -20.06 7.51 -7.94
C GLY A 298 -18.91 8.49 -8.20
N ARG A 299 -17.85 8.50 -7.35
CA ARG A 299 -16.82 9.56 -7.30
C ARG A 299 -16.21 9.96 -8.63
N LEU A 300 -15.96 9.00 -9.52
CA LEU A 300 -15.44 9.28 -10.87
C LEU A 300 -16.55 9.47 -11.90
N LYS A 301 -17.58 8.62 -11.82
CA LYS A 301 -18.78 8.66 -12.67
C LYS A 301 -19.80 7.67 -12.11
N LYS A 302 -21.10 7.99 -12.23
CA LYS A 302 -22.15 6.97 -12.04
C LYS A 302 -21.94 5.86 -13.06
N TRP A 303 -21.62 4.66 -12.58
CA TRP A 303 -21.32 3.49 -13.41
C TRP A 303 -22.60 2.75 -13.75
N ASP A 304 -22.74 2.38 -15.02
CA ASP A 304 -23.88 1.59 -15.50
C ASP A 304 -23.46 0.11 -15.54
N TRP A 305 -23.90 -0.64 -14.53
CA TRP A 305 -23.56 -2.06 -14.36
C TRP A 305 -24.07 -2.98 -15.48
N ASN A 306 -24.93 -2.47 -16.37
CA ASN A 306 -25.49 -3.22 -17.51
C ASN A 306 -24.72 -3.02 -18.83
N LYS A 307 -23.67 -2.19 -18.87
CA LYS A 307 -22.86 -1.88 -20.07
C LYS A 307 -21.43 -2.43 -20.00
#